data_AF-A0A1A9VRC0-F1
#
_entry.id   AF-A0A1A9VRC0-F1
#
_cell.length_a   1.000
_cell.length_b   1.000
_cell.length_c   1.000
_cell.angle_alpha   90.00
_cell.angle_beta   90.00
_cell.angle_gamma   90.00
#
_symmetry.space_group_name_H-M   'P 1'
#
loop_
_entity.id
_entity.type
_entity.pdbx_description
1 polymer ?
#
loop_
_entity_poly.entity_id
_entity_poly.type
_entity_poly.pdbx_seq_one_letter_code
_entity_poly.pdbx_strand_id
1 'polypeptide(L)'
;MEWYEIEVDGKHTVKFDEMRFPTYSSAEAPALIDGNAVNAKKIGGILHQDKWAWLARNNVLQIIALHSAHTICTYEFSELLGYENSSIKCVEELFHSNYKSLLLAVVLESYRITGSTASYISVFSLETKSVLSTIELSLHITCARFVGPLACRRTLLQNFDGCLAVGSEEGALILLGMNRPKIMLLADEEEVTFVPCQIVDYNLPLTEIHRHFRNCQKEGIHLGLQVEVNTHGSYVIS
;
A
#
# COMPACT_ATOMS: atom_id res chain seq x y z
N MET A 1 -18.42 12.37 4.26
CA MET A 1 -18.08 11.27 5.20
C MET A 1 -17.57 11.95 6.45
N GLU A 2 -18.35 11.88 7.52
CA GLU A 2 -18.07 12.55 8.80
C GLU A 2 -17.11 11.67 9.60
N TRP A 3 -16.10 12.29 10.23
CA TRP A 3 -15.05 11.60 10.96
C TRP A 3 -15.56 11.12 12.31
N TYR A 4 -15.23 9.87 12.66
CA TYR A 4 -15.51 9.30 13.97
C TYR A 4 -14.32 9.53 14.92
N GLU A 5 -14.63 10.02 16.12
CA GLU A 5 -13.70 10.15 17.22
C GLU A 5 -13.22 8.76 17.66
N ILE A 6 -11.90 8.55 17.70
CA ILE A 6 -11.34 7.34 18.27
C ILE A 6 -11.23 7.58 19.78
N GLU A 7 -12.06 6.86 20.53
CA GLU A 7 -12.05 6.87 21.99
C GLU A 7 -10.77 6.17 22.47
N VAL A 8 -9.79 6.93 22.97
CA VAL A 8 -8.45 6.40 23.29
C VAL A 8 -8.46 5.54 24.57
N ASP A 9 -9.43 5.73 25.47
CA ASP A 9 -9.56 5.00 26.74
C ASP A 9 -10.92 5.24 27.46
N GLY A 10 -12.01 5.54 26.74
CA GLY A 10 -13.30 5.89 27.36
C GLY A 10 -13.31 7.17 28.23
N LYS A 11 -12.19 7.91 28.27
CA LYS A 11 -11.98 9.12 29.09
C LYS A 11 -11.35 10.29 28.31
N HIS A 12 -10.74 10.03 27.16
CA HIS A 12 -10.06 11.05 26.36
C HIS A 12 -10.32 10.82 24.87
N THR A 13 -10.90 11.82 24.22
CA THR A 13 -11.02 11.95 22.76
C THR A 13 -9.98 12.96 22.30
N VAL A 14 -9.05 12.56 21.43
CA VAL A 14 -8.06 13.49 20.86
C VAL A 14 -8.55 13.92 19.48
N LYS A 15 -8.72 15.24 19.27
CA LYS A 15 -9.07 15.77 17.95
C LYS A 15 -7.84 15.75 17.05
N PHE A 16 -7.91 14.96 15.98
CA PHE A 16 -6.83 14.82 15.00
C PHE A 16 -6.50 16.12 14.25
N ASP A 17 -7.37 17.14 14.27
CA ASP A 17 -7.08 18.47 13.73
C ASP A 17 -6.00 19.23 14.51
N GLU A 18 -5.73 18.85 15.76
CA GLU A 18 -4.67 19.46 16.58
C GLU A 18 -3.28 18.86 16.31
N MET A 19 -3.21 17.71 15.63
CA MET A 19 -1.93 17.12 15.24
C MET A 19 -1.32 17.89 14.05
N ARG A 20 -0.23 18.59 14.34
CA ARG A 20 0.55 19.30 13.33
C ARG A 20 1.24 18.27 12.43
N PHE A 21 0.78 18.16 11.19
CA PHE A 21 1.61 17.61 10.12
C PHE A 21 2.82 18.54 9.96
N PRO A 22 4.05 18.02 9.87
CA PRO A 22 5.18 18.86 9.52
C PRO A 22 4.92 19.48 8.14
N THR A 23 4.95 20.81 8.09
CA THR A 23 4.86 21.57 6.85
C THR A 23 6.20 21.46 6.15
N TYR A 24 6.38 20.42 5.33
CA TYR A 24 7.50 20.40 4.40
C TYR A 24 7.12 21.30 3.23
N SER A 25 7.84 22.43 3.11
CA SER A 25 7.70 23.34 1.97
C SER A 25 8.26 22.66 0.72
N SER A 26 7.44 21.90 0.00
CA SER A 26 7.57 21.88 -1.45
C SER A 26 6.99 23.19 -1.96
N ALA A 27 7.84 24.21 -2.05
CA ALA A 27 7.59 25.27 -3.01
C ALA A 27 7.42 24.57 -4.36
N GLU A 28 6.27 24.76 -5.01
CA GLU A 28 5.92 24.17 -6.31
C GLU A 28 5.31 22.76 -6.29
N ALA A 29 4.37 22.47 -5.37
CA ALA A 29 3.23 21.67 -5.81
C ALA A 29 2.53 22.47 -6.93
N PRO A 30 2.35 21.93 -8.16
CA PRO A 30 1.59 22.65 -9.17
C PRO A 30 0.23 22.94 -8.55
N ALA A 31 -0.09 24.22 -8.43
CA ALA A 31 -1.43 24.64 -8.08
C ALA A 31 -2.34 23.91 -9.06
N LEU A 32 -3.08 22.91 -8.57
CA LEU A 32 -4.28 22.45 -9.25
C LEU A 32 -5.02 23.73 -9.60
N ILE A 33 -5.15 24.00 -10.89
CA ILE A 33 -5.82 25.16 -11.46
C ILE A 33 -7.30 24.96 -11.14
N ASP A 34 -7.64 25.18 -9.88
CA ASP A 34 -8.94 25.28 -9.27
C ASP A 34 -8.73 25.48 -7.76
N GLY A 35 -8.51 26.75 -7.38
CA GLY A 35 -8.88 27.41 -6.12
C GLY A 35 -9.01 26.65 -4.79
N ASN A 36 -8.32 25.53 -4.54
CA ASN A 36 -8.60 24.67 -3.39
C ASN A 36 -7.37 24.06 -2.72
N ALA A 37 -6.28 24.84 -2.60
CA ALA A 37 -5.09 24.49 -1.82
C ALA A 37 -5.36 24.24 -0.31
N VAL A 38 -6.61 24.39 0.15
CA VAL A 38 -7.05 24.23 1.54
C VAL A 38 -7.63 22.83 1.84
N ASN A 39 -7.94 22.01 0.83
CA ASN A 39 -8.66 20.74 1.04
C ASN A 39 -7.87 19.49 0.64
N ALA A 40 -6.61 19.37 1.07
CA ALA A 40 -5.92 18.08 1.01
C ALA A 40 -6.68 17.08 1.90
N LYS A 41 -7.37 16.11 1.28
CA LYS A 41 -8.16 15.09 1.98
C LYS A 41 -7.24 14.32 2.92
N LYS A 42 -7.42 14.51 4.22
CA LYS A 42 -6.79 13.68 5.24
C LYS A 42 -7.42 12.28 5.15
N ILE A 43 -6.61 11.24 5.21
CA ILE A 43 -7.06 9.85 5.32
C ILE A 43 -6.31 9.16 6.45
N GLY A 44 -6.82 8.04 6.93
CA GLY A 44 -6.16 7.30 8.00
C GLY A 44 -6.83 5.97 8.28
N GLY A 45 -6.21 5.21 9.18
CA GLY A 45 -6.69 3.91 9.60
C GLY A 45 -5.90 3.39 10.80
N ILE A 46 -6.21 2.16 11.19
CA ILE A 46 -5.67 1.54 12.39
C ILE A 46 -4.63 0.49 12.01
N LEU A 47 -3.57 0.40 12.82
CA LEU A 47 -2.49 -0.56 12.69
C LEU A 47 -2.29 -1.29 14.03
N HIS A 48 -1.64 -2.44 13.92
CA HIS A 48 -0.99 -3.17 14.98
C HIS A 48 -1.95 -3.55 16.09
N GLN A 49 -3.07 -4.19 15.71
CA GLN A 49 -4.12 -4.62 16.65
C GLN A 49 -4.62 -3.46 17.51
N ASP A 50 -5.01 -2.36 16.87
CA ASP A 50 -5.59 -1.18 17.53
C ASP A 50 -4.66 -0.44 18.49
N LYS A 51 -3.34 -0.66 18.37
CA LYS A 51 -2.36 0.06 19.18
C LYS A 51 -1.90 1.35 18.53
N TRP A 52 -1.81 1.37 17.20
CA TRP A 52 -1.28 2.48 16.42
C TRP A 52 -2.30 2.94 15.38
N ALA A 53 -2.17 4.18 14.92
CA ALA A 53 -2.91 4.68 13.77
C ALA A 53 -1.95 5.23 12.73
N TRP A 54 -2.32 5.09 11.47
CA TRP A 54 -1.68 5.81 10.38
C TRP A 54 -2.59 6.95 9.93
N LEU A 55 -1.96 8.07 9.60
CA LEU A 55 -2.59 9.26 9.07
C LEU A 55 -1.81 9.64 7.82
N ALA A 56 -2.52 10.04 6.78
CA ALA A 56 -1.89 10.57 5.59
C ALA A 56 -2.54 11.87 5.13
N ARG A 57 -1.70 12.73 4.59
CA ARG A 57 -2.09 13.95 3.89
C ARG A 57 -1.19 14.07 2.67
N ASN A 58 -1.78 13.94 1.48
CA ASN A 58 -1.04 13.84 0.22
C ASN A 58 0.00 12.72 0.29
N ASN A 59 1.28 13.03 0.04
CA ASN A 59 2.42 12.12 0.06
C ASN A 59 3.08 11.96 1.44
N VAL A 60 2.52 12.53 2.51
CA VAL A 60 3.09 12.44 3.87
C VAL A 60 2.32 11.40 4.68
N LEU A 61 3.05 10.40 5.17
CA LEU A 61 2.58 9.38 6.12
C LEU A 61 3.03 9.75 7.53
N GLN A 62 2.12 9.69 8.49
CA GLN A 62 2.40 9.81 9.91
C GLN A 62 1.83 8.60 10.65
N ILE A 63 2.60 8.04 11.56
CA ILE A 63 2.20 6.90 12.39
C ILE A 63 2.26 7.34 13.84
N ILE A 64 1.17 7.09 14.58
CA ILE A 64 1.02 7.52 15.96
C ILE A 64 0.67 6.35 16.87
N ALA A 65 1.15 6.40 18.11
CA ALA A 65 0.70 5.50 19.16
C ALA A 65 -0.63 5.98 19.73
N LEU A 66 -1.67 5.15 19.71
CA LEU A 66 -3.01 5.59 20.13
C LEU A 66 -3.06 5.88 21.64
N HIS A 67 -2.48 5.02 22.48
CA HIS A 67 -2.51 5.16 23.95
C HIS A 67 -1.87 6.46 24.48
N SER A 68 -0.96 7.08 23.73
CA SER A 68 -0.20 8.27 24.17
C SER A 68 -0.29 9.45 23.21
N ALA A 69 -0.93 9.28 22.05
CA ALA A 69 -0.92 10.22 20.93
C ALA A 69 0.50 10.63 20.47
N HIS A 70 1.53 9.84 20.79
CA HIS A 70 2.90 10.15 20.40
C HIS A 70 3.16 9.76 18.93
N THR A 71 3.82 10.63 18.17
CA THR A 71 4.25 10.31 16.80
C THR A 71 5.41 9.32 16.83
N ILE A 72 5.18 8.13 16.29
CA ILE A 72 6.18 7.06 16.15
C ILE A 72 7.08 7.36 14.95
N CYS A 73 6.47 7.76 13.84
CA CYS A 73 7.17 7.96 12.57
C CYS A 73 6.44 8.99 11.71
N THR A 74 7.21 9.77 10.95
CA THR A 74 6.71 10.53 9.81
C THR A 74 7.61 10.25 8.62
N TYR A 75 7.03 10.05 7.46
CA TYR A 75 7.75 9.81 6.22
C TYR A 75 7.07 10.55 5.07
N GLU A 76 7.87 11.18 4.21
CA GLU A 76 7.39 11.87 3.01
C GLU A 76 7.87 11.12 1.76
N PHE A 77 6.91 10.73 0.92
CA PHE A 77 7.17 10.14 -0.39
C PHE A 77 7.46 11.28 -1.39
N SER A 78 8.73 11.67 -1.50
CA SER A 78 9.14 12.85 -2.26
C SER A 78 9.50 12.55 -3.72
N GLU A 79 9.40 13.56 -4.59
CA GLU A 79 9.79 13.45 -6.01
C GLU A 79 11.28 13.15 -6.18
N LEU A 80 12.12 13.63 -5.25
CA LEU A 80 13.55 13.32 -5.22
C LEU A 80 13.84 11.82 -5.08
N LEU A 81 12.88 11.06 -4.53
CA LEU A 81 12.94 9.62 -4.38
C LEU A 81 12.18 8.88 -5.49
N GLY A 82 11.79 9.58 -6.56
CA GLY A 82 11.07 9.03 -7.71
C GLY A 82 9.54 9.10 -7.63
N TYR A 83 8.98 9.65 -6.54
CA TYR A 83 7.53 9.76 -6.36
C TYR A 83 6.98 11.07 -6.92
N GLU A 84 6.81 11.16 -8.24
CA GLU A 84 6.25 12.34 -8.91
C GLU A 84 4.78 12.60 -8.50
N ASN A 85 4.48 13.81 -8.03
CA ASN A 85 3.14 14.30 -7.67
C ASN A 85 2.21 13.20 -7.13
N SER A 86 2.62 12.58 -6.02
CA SER A 86 1.93 11.41 -5.48
C SER A 86 1.00 11.74 -4.31
N SER A 87 -0.03 10.92 -4.10
CA SER A 87 -0.87 10.98 -2.90
C SER A 87 -1.16 9.58 -2.37
N ILE A 88 -1.03 9.41 -1.06
CA ILE A 88 -1.34 8.16 -0.38
C ILE A 88 -2.85 7.92 -0.46
N LYS A 89 -3.24 6.70 -0.82
CA LYS A 89 -4.63 6.26 -0.94
C LYS A 89 -5.06 5.30 0.16
N CYS A 90 -4.20 4.38 0.52
CA CYS A 90 -4.41 3.48 1.65
C CYS A 90 -3.09 2.93 2.16
N VAL A 91 -3.12 2.41 3.38
CA VAL A 91 -1.99 1.75 4.04
C VAL A 91 -2.50 0.46 4.67
N GLU A 92 -1.78 -0.64 4.44
CA GLU A 92 -2.13 -1.97 4.95
C GLU A 92 -0.92 -2.64 5.60
N GLU A 93 -1.15 -3.36 6.69
CA GLU A 93 -0.12 -4.14 7.36
C GLU A 93 0.25 -5.40 6.60
N LEU A 94 1.55 -5.65 6.48
CA LEU A 94 2.07 -6.87 5.87
C LEU A 94 2.54 -7.84 6.95
N PHE A 95 2.31 -9.13 6.72
CA PHE A 95 2.85 -10.23 7.54
C PHE A 95 2.51 -10.19 9.04
N HIS A 96 1.26 -9.85 9.38
CA HIS A 96 0.67 -9.77 10.74
C HIS A 96 1.13 -10.80 11.79
N SER A 97 1.49 -12.02 11.39
CA SER A 97 1.79 -13.13 12.31
C SER A 97 3.28 -13.44 12.46
N ASN A 98 4.17 -12.59 11.93
CA ASN A 98 5.57 -12.94 11.79
C ASN A 98 6.48 -11.70 11.97
N TYR A 99 7.06 -11.57 13.17
CA TYR A 99 8.35 -10.91 13.49
C TYR A 99 8.39 -9.45 13.97
N LYS A 100 9.63 -9.13 14.41
CA LYS A 100 10.19 -7.95 15.09
C LYS A 100 10.04 -6.61 14.36
N SER A 101 9.61 -6.62 13.10
CA SER A 101 9.59 -5.46 12.22
C SER A 101 8.21 -5.34 11.57
N LEU A 102 7.54 -4.20 11.78
CA LEU A 102 6.25 -3.94 11.15
C LEU A 102 6.48 -3.37 9.75
N LEU A 103 5.98 -4.06 8.74
CA LEU A 103 6.02 -3.61 7.35
C LEU A 103 4.63 -3.14 6.90
N LEU A 104 4.61 -2.08 6.13
CA LEU A 104 3.40 -1.48 5.59
C LEU A 104 3.45 -1.49 4.07
N ALA A 105 2.37 -1.89 3.42
CA ALA A 105 2.12 -1.54 2.03
C ALA A 105 1.44 -0.17 2.01
N VAL A 106 2.14 0.83 1.49
CA VAL A 106 1.62 2.18 1.29
C VAL A 106 1.27 2.33 -0.19
N VAL A 107 -0.01 2.47 -0.48
CA VAL A 107 -0.49 2.70 -1.84
C VAL A 107 -0.48 4.19 -2.12
N LEU A 108 0.23 4.59 -3.18
CA LEU A 108 0.24 5.95 -3.70
C LEU A 108 -0.36 5.99 -5.09
N GLU A 109 -1.16 7.00 -5.37
CA GLU A 109 -1.54 7.38 -6.74
C GLU A 109 -0.57 8.47 -7.22
N SER A 110 -0.01 8.31 -8.42
CA SER A 110 0.83 9.31 -9.07
C SER A 110 0.07 10.02 -10.18
N TYR A 111 0.13 11.35 -10.16
CA TYR A 111 -0.45 12.22 -11.18
C TYR A 111 0.64 12.69 -12.14
N ARG A 112 1.00 11.85 -13.13
CA ARG A 112 1.98 12.25 -14.14
C ARG A 112 1.37 13.28 -15.09
N ILE A 113 2.14 14.31 -15.42
CA ILE A 113 1.76 15.41 -16.31
C ILE A 113 1.42 14.91 -17.72
N THR A 114 1.95 13.75 -18.13
CA THR A 114 1.76 13.16 -19.47
C THR A 114 0.49 12.32 -19.62
N GLY A 115 -0.41 12.33 -18.62
CA GLY A 115 -1.75 11.72 -18.72
C GLY A 115 -1.80 10.21 -18.49
N SER A 116 -0.68 9.57 -18.12
CA SER A 116 -0.65 8.19 -17.63
C SER A 116 -0.57 8.21 -16.12
N THR A 117 -1.68 7.89 -15.47
CA THR A 117 -1.78 7.70 -14.03
C THR A 117 -1.33 6.29 -13.68
N ALA A 118 -0.42 6.18 -12.71
CA ALA A 118 0.08 4.91 -12.19
C ALA A 118 -0.07 4.91 -10.68
N SER A 119 -0.27 3.73 -10.11
CA SER A 119 -0.18 3.54 -8.67
C SER A 119 1.15 2.91 -8.30
N TYR A 120 1.67 3.35 -7.17
CA TYR A 120 2.82 2.76 -6.52
C TYR A 120 2.36 2.01 -5.27
N ILE A 121 2.96 0.86 -5.02
CA ILE A 121 2.82 0.16 -3.75
C ILE A 121 4.20 0.10 -3.12
N SER A 122 4.45 1.00 -2.19
CA SER A 122 5.72 1.08 -1.47
C SER A 122 5.68 0.20 -0.23
N VAL A 123 6.67 -0.66 -0.08
CA VAL A 123 6.85 -1.46 1.12
C VAL A 123 7.71 -0.68 2.10
N PHE A 124 7.06 -0.09 3.09
CA PHE A 124 7.68 0.74 4.11
C PHE A 124 8.00 -0.08 5.36
N SER A 125 9.21 0.07 5.88
CA SER A 125 9.66 -0.52 7.13
C SER A 125 9.64 0.52 8.24
N LEU A 126 8.88 0.25 9.29
CA LEU A 126 8.84 1.11 10.48
C LEU A 126 10.13 1.05 11.31
N GLU A 127 10.86 -0.07 11.24
CA GLU A 127 12.10 -0.28 12.00
C GLU A 127 13.24 0.58 11.43
N THR A 128 13.41 0.55 10.10
CA THR A 128 14.42 1.34 9.39
C THR A 128 13.93 2.73 9.01
N LYS A 129 12.62 2.98 9.10
CA LYS A 129 11.94 4.22 8.67
C LYS A 129 12.21 4.56 7.20
N SER A 130 12.29 3.53 6.36
CA SER A 130 12.62 3.64 4.94
C SER A 130 11.70 2.78 4.09
N VAL A 131 11.61 3.12 2.80
CA VAL A 131 10.97 2.28 1.80
C VAL A 131 11.98 1.25 1.31
N LEU A 132 11.60 -0.03 1.37
CA LEU A 132 12.44 -1.16 0.97
C LEU A 132 12.32 -1.47 -0.54
N SER A 133 11.12 -1.31 -1.08
CA SER A 133 10.84 -1.53 -2.50
C SER A 133 9.54 -0.84 -2.90
N THR A 134 9.42 -0.47 -4.16
CA THR A 134 8.18 0.08 -4.72
C THR A 134 7.73 -0.73 -5.92
N ILE A 135 6.48 -1.17 -5.91
CA ILE A 135 5.87 -1.89 -7.02
C ILE A 135 5.10 -0.90 -7.89
N GLU A 136 5.37 -0.87 -9.19
CA GLU A 136 4.64 -0.03 -10.14
C GLU A 136 3.48 -0.79 -10.79
N LEU A 137 2.29 -0.17 -10.80
CA LEU A 137 1.08 -0.70 -11.42
C LEU A 137 0.43 0.38 -12.29
N SER A 138 0.11 0.04 -13.54
CA SER A 138 -0.62 0.92 -14.46
C SER A 138 -2.14 0.85 -14.22
N LEU A 139 -2.56 1.01 -12.96
CA LEU A 139 -3.95 0.99 -12.51
C LEU A 139 -4.17 2.00 -11.38
N HIS A 140 -5.41 2.46 -11.19
CA HIS A 140 -5.80 3.33 -10.09
C HIS A 140 -6.18 2.53 -8.84
N ILE A 141 -5.21 2.20 -7.98
CA ILE A 141 -5.47 1.40 -6.79
C ILE A 141 -6.13 2.24 -5.71
N THR A 142 -7.30 1.79 -5.25
CA THR A 142 -8.14 2.49 -4.27
C THR A 142 -8.16 1.81 -2.90
N CYS A 143 -7.90 0.50 -2.86
CA CYS A 143 -7.87 -0.26 -1.61
C CYS A 143 -6.86 -1.41 -1.68
N ALA A 144 -6.39 -1.83 -0.50
CA ALA A 144 -5.47 -2.95 -0.36
C ALA A 144 -5.79 -3.74 0.90
N ARG A 145 -5.56 -5.06 0.86
CA ARG A 145 -5.70 -5.97 2.00
C ARG A 145 -4.68 -7.09 1.94
N PHE A 146 -3.98 -7.34 3.02
CA PHE A 146 -3.02 -8.44 3.05
C PHE A 146 -3.72 -9.77 3.36
N VAL A 147 -3.53 -10.74 2.48
CA VAL A 147 -4.01 -12.10 2.60
C VAL A 147 -2.84 -12.97 3.07
N GLY A 148 -2.95 -13.48 4.28
CA GLY A 148 -1.87 -14.24 4.91
C GLY A 148 -1.55 -15.57 4.21
N PRO A 149 -0.34 -16.11 4.39
CA PRO A 149 0.13 -17.31 3.70
C PRO A 149 -0.74 -18.55 3.93
N LEU A 150 -1.43 -18.63 5.06
CA LEU A 150 -2.35 -19.74 5.33
C LEU A 150 -3.53 -19.79 4.35
N ALA A 151 -4.03 -18.63 3.91
CA ALA A 151 -5.10 -18.55 2.91
C ALA A 151 -4.59 -18.85 1.49
N CYS A 152 -3.30 -18.65 1.22
CA CYS A 152 -2.67 -19.01 -0.05
C CYS A 152 -2.37 -20.52 -0.16
N ARG A 153 -2.26 -21.24 0.97
CA ARG A 153 -1.99 -22.68 0.96
C ARG A 153 -3.15 -23.43 0.28
N ARG A 154 -2.79 -24.42 -0.54
CA ARG A 154 -3.74 -25.29 -1.28
C ARG A 154 -4.62 -24.55 -2.29
N THR A 155 -4.23 -23.35 -2.72
CA THR A 155 -4.86 -22.62 -3.82
C THR A 155 -3.87 -22.43 -4.98
N LEU A 156 -4.29 -21.74 -6.05
CA LEU A 156 -3.39 -21.36 -7.15
C LEU A 156 -2.23 -20.45 -6.66
N LEU A 157 -2.38 -19.82 -5.49
CA LEU A 157 -1.40 -18.95 -4.84
C LEU A 157 -0.40 -19.70 -3.96
N GLN A 158 -0.34 -21.03 -4.01
CA GLN A 158 0.48 -21.82 -3.08
C GLN A 158 1.99 -21.49 -3.08
N ASN A 159 2.49 -20.84 -4.14
CA ASN A 159 3.88 -20.38 -4.21
C ASN A 159 4.09 -18.99 -3.59
N PHE A 160 3.01 -18.32 -3.17
CA PHE A 160 3.04 -17.00 -2.57
C PHE A 160 3.15 -17.17 -1.05
N ASP A 161 3.96 -16.34 -0.42
CA ASP A 161 4.17 -16.28 1.03
C ASP A 161 3.14 -15.37 1.73
N GLY A 162 1.95 -15.31 1.17
CA GLY A 162 0.96 -14.26 1.35
C GLY A 162 0.86 -13.40 0.09
N CYS A 163 -0.27 -12.73 -0.09
CA CYS A 163 -0.46 -11.80 -1.18
C CYS A 163 -1.10 -10.50 -0.70
N LEU A 164 -0.82 -9.41 -1.41
CA LEU A 164 -1.56 -8.18 -1.24
C LEU A 164 -2.69 -8.17 -2.27
N ALA A 165 -3.93 -8.29 -1.80
CA ALA A 165 -5.10 -8.08 -2.63
C ALA A 165 -5.30 -6.58 -2.80
N VAL A 166 -5.37 -6.10 -4.04
CA VAL A 166 -5.60 -4.69 -4.37
C VAL A 166 -6.80 -4.53 -5.27
N GLY A 167 -7.65 -3.54 -4.97
CA GLY A 167 -8.79 -3.16 -5.77
C GLY A 167 -8.52 -1.85 -6.49
N SER A 168 -8.92 -1.78 -7.76
CA SER A 168 -8.73 -0.60 -8.58
C SER A 168 -10.04 0.15 -8.86
N GLU A 169 -9.97 1.43 -9.21
CA GLU A 169 -11.14 2.25 -9.59
C GLU A 169 -11.82 1.71 -10.85
N GLU A 170 -11.07 1.10 -11.74
CA GLU A 170 -11.53 0.43 -12.96
C GLU A 170 -12.28 -0.89 -12.67
N GLY A 171 -12.37 -1.31 -11.40
CA GLY A 171 -13.04 -2.54 -10.98
C GLY A 171 -12.19 -3.79 -11.07
N ALA A 172 -10.86 -3.66 -11.26
CA ALA A 172 -9.96 -4.80 -11.24
C ALA A 172 -9.64 -5.22 -9.79
N LEU A 173 -9.56 -6.53 -9.56
CA LEU A 173 -9.05 -7.12 -8.32
C LEU A 173 -7.76 -7.88 -8.64
N ILE A 174 -6.65 -7.53 -8.01
CA ILE A 174 -5.35 -8.16 -8.26
C ILE A 174 -4.78 -8.75 -6.98
N LEU A 175 -4.27 -9.97 -7.07
CA LEU A 175 -3.56 -10.66 -6.00
C LEU A 175 -2.05 -10.59 -6.27
N LEU A 176 -1.36 -9.69 -5.59
CA LEU A 176 0.06 -9.41 -5.78
C LEU A 176 0.94 -10.26 -4.86
N GLY A 177 1.93 -10.95 -5.43
CA GLY A 177 2.92 -11.68 -4.67
C GLY A 177 3.95 -10.75 -4.04
N MET A 178 4.06 -10.76 -2.71
CA MET A 178 4.94 -9.85 -1.99
C MET A 178 6.39 -10.34 -1.89
N ASN A 179 6.70 -11.62 -2.18
CA ASN A 179 8.08 -12.17 -2.21
C ASN A 179 8.95 -11.66 -1.05
N ARG A 180 8.52 -11.95 0.17
CA ARG A 180 9.10 -11.46 1.41
C ARG A 180 10.61 -11.68 1.52
N PRO A 181 11.20 -12.84 1.16
CA PRO A 181 12.64 -13.02 1.25
C PRO A 181 13.41 -11.97 0.45
N LYS A 182 12.91 -11.59 -0.73
CA LYS A 182 13.53 -10.56 -1.56
C LYS A 182 13.39 -9.18 -0.92
N ILE A 183 12.21 -8.80 -0.45
CA ILE A 183 11.99 -7.52 0.22
C ILE A 183 12.94 -7.36 1.42
N MET A 184 13.16 -8.41 2.19
CA MET A 184 14.05 -8.37 3.36
C MET A 184 15.53 -8.26 3.00
N LEU A 185 15.95 -8.73 1.82
CA LEU A 185 17.32 -8.52 1.33
C LEU A 185 17.56 -7.07 0.92
N LEU A 186 16.53 -6.36 0.47
CA LEU A 186 16.61 -4.95 0.07
C LEU A 186 16.66 -3.99 1.27
N ALA A 187 16.51 -4.49 2.50
CA ALA A 187 16.56 -3.66 3.71
C ALA A 187 17.93 -3.01 3.94
N ASP A 188 18.99 -3.56 3.35
CA ASP A 188 20.36 -3.05 3.45
C ASP A 188 20.75 -2.15 2.26
N GLU A 189 19.86 -1.94 1.28
CA GLU A 189 20.12 -1.08 0.12
C GLU A 189 19.72 0.38 0.43
N GLU A 190 20.53 1.34 -0.03
CA GLU A 190 20.29 2.78 0.22
C GLU A 190 19.31 3.40 -0.79
N GLU A 191 19.15 2.81 -1.96
CA GLU A 191 18.30 3.34 -3.04
C GLU A 191 16.95 2.63 -3.13
N VAL A 192 15.88 3.42 -3.26
CA VAL A 192 14.53 2.90 -3.46
C VAL A 192 14.43 2.29 -4.86
N THR A 193 14.24 0.97 -4.91
CA THR A 193 14.07 0.27 -6.17
C THR A 193 12.60 0.25 -6.60
N PHE A 194 12.33 0.78 -7.79
CA PHE A 194 11.03 0.66 -8.48
C PHE A 194 11.04 -0.61 -9.32
N VAL A 195 10.13 -1.52 -8.99
CA VAL A 195 10.05 -2.86 -9.58
C VAL A 195 8.72 -2.99 -10.32
N PRO A 196 8.74 -3.33 -11.62
CA PRO A 196 7.49 -3.51 -12.35
C PRO A 196 6.75 -4.75 -11.87
N CYS A 197 5.45 -4.78 -12.15
CA CYS A 197 4.60 -5.95 -11.92
C CYS A 197 4.05 -6.50 -13.24
N GLN A 198 4.26 -7.79 -13.48
CA GLN A 198 3.55 -8.53 -14.51
C GLN A 198 2.20 -8.97 -13.96
N ILE A 199 1.10 -8.53 -14.59
CA ILE A 199 -0.25 -8.98 -14.27
C ILE A 199 -0.66 -10.05 -15.29
N VAL A 200 -1.19 -11.18 -14.81
CA VAL A 200 -1.75 -12.25 -15.65
C VAL A 200 -3.13 -12.63 -15.15
N ASP A 201 -3.93 -13.25 -16.01
CA ASP A 201 -5.27 -13.72 -15.68
C ASP A 201 -5.22 -14.88 -14.67
N TYR A 202 -6.08 -14.82 -13.64
CA TYR A 202 -6.24 -15.87 -12.63
C TYR A 202 -6.80 -17.18 -13.20
N ASN A 203 -7.51 -17.13 -14.34
CA ASN A 203 -8.11 -18.29 -15.01
C ASN A 203 -7.09 -19.13 -15.82
N LEU A 204 -5.83 -18.71 -15.91
CA LEU A 204 -4.79 -19.49 -16.58
C LEU A 204 -4.59 -20.87 -15.92
N PRO A 205 -4.20 -21.90 -16.69
CA PRO A 205 -3.83 -23.19 -16.12
C PRO A 205 -2.73 -23.04 -15.05
N LEU A 206 -2.85 -23.79 -13.95
CA LEU A 206 -1.90 -23.73 -12.83
C LEU A 206 -0.44 -23.88 -13.26
N THR A 207 -0.17 -24.71 -14.27
CA THR A 207 1.17 -24.89 -14.84
C THR A 207 1.74 -23.62 -15.47
N GLU A 208 0.88 -22.80 -16.09
CA GLU A 208 1.26 -21.51 -16.67
C GLU A 208 1.44 -20.45 -15.59
N ILE A 209 0.54 -20.37 -14.61
CA ILE A 209 0.71 -19.49 -13.44
C ILE A 209 2.05 -19.77 -12.75
N HIS A 210 2.38 -21.06 -12.53
CA HIS A 210 3.67 -21.47 -11.99
C HIS A 210 4.86 -21.08 -12.88
N ARG A 211 4.70 -21.10 -14.21
CA ARG A 211 5.74 -20.67 -15.15
C ARG A 211 5.95 -19.16 -15.04
N HIS A 212 4.88 -18.36 -15.05
CA HIS A 212 4.96 -16.91 -14.87
C HIS A 212 5.61 -16.56 -13.53
N PHE A 213 5.20 -17.20 -12.44
CA PHE A 213 5.80 -16.98 -11.12
C PHE A 213 7.31 -17.21 -11.12
N ARG A 214 7.78 -18.33 -11.66
CA ARG A 214 9.22 -18.62 -11.76
C ARG A 214 9.96 -17.64 -12.66
N ASN A 215 9.35 -17.19 -13.74
CA ASN A 215 9.96 -16.21 -14.65
C ASN A 215 10.09 -14.85 -13.96
N CYS A 216 9.02 -14.37 -13.33
CA CYS A 216 9.03 -13.14 -12.54
C CYS A 216 10.10 -13.17 -11.45
N GLN A 217 10.23 -14.29 -10.72
CA GLN A 217 11.29 -14.45 -9.71
C GLN A 217 12.70 -14.35 -10.30
N LYS A 218 12.94 -14.92 -11.49
CA LYS A 218 14.25 -14.84 -12.18
C LYS A 218 14.57 -13.45 -12.69
N GLU A 219 13.57 -12.76 -13.23
CA GLU A 219 13.68 -11.39 -13.74
C GLU A 219 13.68 -10.35 -12.60
N GLY A 220 13.32 -10.78 -11.39
CA GLY A 220 13.28 -9.92 -10.23
C GLY A 220 12.06 -8.99 -10.19
N ILE A 221 11.00 -9.28 -10.94
CA ILE A 221 9.76 -8.50 -11.00
C ILE A 221 8.65 -9.13 -10.16
N HIS A 222 7.59 -8.38 -9.87
CA HIS A 222 6.43 -8.89 -9.14
C HIS A 222 5.43 -9.57 -10.08
N LEU A 223 4.74 -10.61 -9.57
CA LEU A 223 3.61 -11.23 -10.24
C LEU A 223 2.30 -10.80 -9.56
N GLY A 224 1.34 -10.34 -10.35
CA GLY A 224 -0.04 -10.13 -9.96
C GLY A 224 -0.97 -11.08 -10.70
N LEU A 225 -1.97 -11.64 -10.02
CA LEU A 225 -3.06 -12.37 -10.66
C LEU A 225 -4.32 -11.51 -10.65
N GLN A 226 -4.85 -11.18 -11.82
CA GLN A 226 -6.11 -10.46 -11.96
C GLN A 226 -7.28 -11.44 -11.87
N VAL A 227 -8.17 -11.21 -10.91
CA VAL A 227 -9.38 -12.00 -10.68
C VAL A 227 -10.54 -11.36 -11.42
N GLU A 228 -11.20 -12.11 -12.30
CA GLU A 228 -12.45 -11.67 -12.91
C GLU A 228 -13.58 -11.69 -11.86
N VAL A 229 -14.20 -10.52 -11.64
CA VAL A 229 -15.44 -10.44 -10.88
C VAL A 229 -16.59 -10.61 -11.86
N ASN A 230 -17.04 -11.85 -12.07
CA ASN A 230 -18.25 -12.09 -12.85
C ASN A 230 -19.45 -11.52 -12.08
N THR A 231 -19.98 -10.37 -12.55
CA THR A 231 -21.18 -9.72 -12.00
C THR A 231 -22.48 -10.47 -12.33
N HIS A 232 -22.38 -11.62 -13.01
CA HIS A 232 -23.49 -12.52 -13.32
C HIS A 232 -23.12 -13.96 -12.92
N GLY A 233 -23.52 -14.38 -11.72
CA GLY A 233 -23.38 -15.78 -11.32
C GLY A 233 -23.59 -16.02 -9.83
N SER A 234 -24.79 -16.48 -9.48
CA SER A 234 -25.15 -17.01 -8.17
C SER A 234 -24.08 -17.97 -7.65
N TYR A 235 -23.56 -17.70 -6.46
CA TYR A 235 -22.70 -18.64 -5.74
C TYR A 235 -23.50 -19.93 -5.46
N VAL A 236 -23.15 -21.01 -6.15
CA VAL A 236 -23.37 -22.36 -5.63
C VAL A 236 -22.02 -22.80 -5.08
N ILE A 237 -21.91 -22.77 -3.76
CA ILE A 237 -20.86 -23.47 -3.03
C ILE A 237 -21.27 -24.94 -3.04
N SER A 238 -20.51 -25.79 -3.74
CA SER A 238 -20.59 -27.25 -3.66
C SER A 238 -19.50 -27.78 -2.74
#